data_AF-A0A151QQX3-F1
#
_entry.id   AF-A0A151QQX3-F1
#
_cell.length_a   1.000
_cell.length_b   1.000
_cell.length_c   1.000
_cell.angle_alpha   90.00
_cell.angle_beta   90.00
_cell.angle_gamma   90.00
#
_symmetry.space_group_name_H-M   'P 1'
#
loop_
_entity.id
_entity.type
_entity.pdbx_description
1 polymer ?
#
loop_
_entity_poly.entity_id
_entity_poly.type
_entity_poly.pdbx_seq_one_letter_code
_entity_poly.pdbx_strand_id
1 'polypeptide(L)' 'MEKIFRVMDCPEERKLVYVVYMLVSEGSFWWKGVQVMMEAKGGKVNWDNFKKVFLEKYFPDSAKYAKEVKFLRLQ' A
#
# COMPACT_ATOMS: atom_id res chain seq x y z
N MET A 1 8.24 0.97 -3.26
CA MET A 1 8.30 1.95 -2.16
C MET A 1 9.30 1.57 -1.08
N GLU A 2 9.21 0.38 -0.47
CA GLU A 2 10.12 -0.02 0.63
C GLU A 2 11.62 0.12 0.28
N LYS A 3 12.04 -0.25 -0.93
CA LYS A 3 13.43 -0.03 -1.39
C LYS A 3 13.83 1.45 -1.41
N ILE A 4 12.94 2.34 -1.86
CA ILE A 4 13.19 3.79 -1.91
C ILE A 4 13.25 4.36 -0.50
N PHE A 5 12.33 3.96 0.38
CA PHE A 5 12.35 4.35 1.78
C PHE A 5 13.62 3.92 2.50
N ARG A 6 14.14 2.73 2.22
CA ARG A 6 15.43 2.27 2.74
C ARG A 6 16.59 3.15 2.27
N VAL A 7 16.62 3.54 1.00
CA VAL A 7 17.67 4.40 0.44
C VAL A 7 17.62 5.81 1.04
N MET A 8 16.42 6.34 1.29
CA MET A 8 16.23 7.66 1.87
C MET A 8 16.35 7.71 3.40
N ASP A 9 16.65 6.57 4.05
CA ASP A 9 16.57 6.41 5.51
C ASP A 9 15.26 6.99 6.10
N CYS A 10 14.14 6.67 5.43
CA CYS A 10 12.85 7.25 5.76
C CYS A 10 12.32 6.68 7.08
N PRO A 11 12.02 7.54 8.08
CA PRO A 11 11.39 7.10 9.32
C PRO A 11 10.03 6.46 9.05
N GLU A 12 9.67 5.46 9.86
CA GLU A 12 8.45 4.68 9.71
C GLU A 12 7.20 5.56 9.76
N GLU A 13 7.18 6.53 10.67
CA GLU A 13 6.11 7.49 10.86
C GLU A 13 5.86 8.42 9.66
N ARG A 14 6.87 8.59 8.77
CA ARG A 14 6.75 9.44 7.57
C ARG A 14 6.39 8.66 6.32
N LYS A 15 6.58 7.34 6.29
CA LYS A 15 6.33 6.50 5.10
C LYS A 15 4.93 6.68 4.55
N LEU A 16 3.92 6.64 5.44
CA LEU A 16 2.53 6.79 5.03
C LEU A 16 2.29 8.15 4.38
N VAL A 17 2.76 9.24 5.00
CA VAL A 17 2.59 10.60 4.49
C VAL A 17 3.16 10.72 3.07
N TYR A 18 4.36 10.19 2.83
CA TYR A 18 4.97 10.22 1.50
C TYR A 18 4.18 9.41 0.47
N VAL A 19 3.73 8.20 0.81
CA VAL A 19 2.95 7.40 -0.16
C VAL A 19 1.63 8.07 -0.49
N VAL A 20 0.94 8.61 0.52
CA VAL A 20 -0.33 9.33 0.30
C VAL A 20 -0.13 10.55 -0.59
N TYR A 21 0.97 11.28 -0.41
CA TYR A 21 1.35 12.39 -1.30
C TYR A 21 1.58 11.94 -2.75
N MET A 22 2.15 10.74 -2.96
CA MET A 22 2.40 10.19 -4.30
C MET A 22 1.16 9.58 -4.97
N LEU A 23 0.06 9.37 -4.24
CA LEU A 23 -1.17 8.87 -4.85
C LEU A 23 -1.81 9.96 -5.71
N VAL A 24 -2.06 9.62 -6.97
CA VAL A 24 -2.72 10.51 -7.94
C VAL A 24 -4.11 10.01 -8.27
N SER A 25 -4.98 10.95 -8.65
CA SER A 25 -6.33 10.69 -9.19
C SER A 25 -7.14 9.68 -8.34
N GLU A 26 -7.50 8.53 -8.93
CA GLU A 26 -8.31 7.49 -8.30
C GLU A 26 -7.70 6.95 -7.01
N GLY A 27 -6.37 6.81 -6.94
CA GLY A 27 -5.70 6.31 -5.74
C GLY A 27 -5.87 7.25 -4.54
N SER A 28 -5.80 8.57 -4.79
CA SER A 28 -6.00 9.59 -3.74
C SER A 28 -7.44 9.60 -3.24
N PHE A 29 -8.42 9.53 -4.16
CA PHE A 29 -9.84 9.49 -3.80
C PHE A 29 -10.20 8.21 -3.02
N TRP A 30 -9.75 7.06 -3.50
CA TRP A 30 -9.95 5.78 -2.81
C TRP A 30 -9.37 5.79 -1.40
N TRP A 31 -8.12 6.26 -1.24
CA TRP A 31 -7.46 6.28 0.06
C TRP A 31 -8.21 7.13 1.08
N LYS A 32 -8.71 8.32 0.70
CA LYS A 32 -9.53 9.16 1.57
C LYS A 32 -10.76 8.42 2.10
N GLY A 33 -11.46 7.67 1.25
CA GLY A 33 -12.60 6.86 1.68
C GLY A 33 -12.20 5.74 2.65
N VAL A 34 -11.07 5.08 2.40
CA VAL A 34 -10.53 4.03 3.29
C VAL A 34 -10.12 4.60 4.65
N GLN A 35 -9.51 5.79 4.69
CA GLN A 35 -9.16 6.46 5.95
C GLN A 35 -10.40 6.70 6.82
N VAL A 36 -11.45 7.30 6.25
CA VAL A 36 -12.72 7.55 6.97
C VAL A 36 -13.31 6.26 7.52
N MET A 37 -13.34 5.19 6.72
CA MET A 37 -13.85 3.89 7.17
C MET A 37 -12.99 3.26 8.27
N MET A 38 -11.67 3.45 8.20
CA MET A 38 -10.73 2.89 9.17
C MET A 38 -10.86 3.59 10.51
N GLU A 39 -10.94 4.92 10.51
CA GLU A 39 -11.15 5.74 11.71
C GLU A 39 -12.51 5.43 12.36
N ALA A 40 -13.58 5.31 11.57
CA ALA A 40 -14.90 4.93 12.07
C ALA A 40 -14.94 3.55 12.75
N LYS A 41 -14.03 2.64 12.37
CA LYS A 41 -13.88 1.31 12.97
C LYS A 41 -12.86 1.28 14.14
N GLY A 42 -12.32 2.43 14.54
CA GLY A 42 -11.26 2.51 15.56
C GLY A 42 -9.91 1.96 15.09
N GLY A 43 -9.72 1.79 13.78
CA GLY A 43 -8.46 1.33 13.20
C GLY A 43 -7.40 2.43 13.19
N LYS A 44 -6.13 2.04 13.24
CA LYS A 44 -4.99 2.97 13.17
C LYS A 44 -4.66 3.33 11.73
N VAL A 45 -4.64 4.61 11.39
CA VAL A 45 -4.15 5.09 10.10
C VAL A 45 -2.61 5.11 10.12
N ASN A 46 -1.99 4.01 9.70
CA ASN A 46 -0.53 3.83 9.69
C ASN A 46 -0.05 3.10 8.42
N TRP A 47 1.27 3.03 8.23
CA TRP A 47 1.89 2.44 7.04
C TRP A 47 1.52 0.97 6.83
N ASP A 48 1.48 0.18 7.90
CA ASP A 48 1.16 -1.25 7.80
C ASP A 48 -0.28 -1.50 7.37
N ASN A 49 -1.23 -0.76 7.94
CA ASN A 49 -2.63 -0.87 7.56
C ASN A 49 -2.86 -0.36 6.13
N PHE A 50 -2.16 0.71 5.72
CA PHE A 50 -2.15 1.15 4.32
C PHE A 50 -1.70 0.04 3.38
N LYS A 51 -0.55 -0.62 3.65
CA LYS A 51 -0.05 -1.70 2.80
C LYS A 51 -1.07 -2.83 2.67
N LYS A 52 -1.68 -3.24 3.79
CA LYS A 52 -2.66 -4.32 3.81
C LYS A 52 -3.84 -4.02 2.88
N VAL A 53 -4.52 -2.90 3.08
CA VAL A 53 -5.71 -2.54 2.29
C VAL A 53 -5.38 -2.19 0.85
N PHE A 54 -4.19 -1.63 0.60
CA PHE A 54 -3.70 -1.37 -0.76
C PHE A 54 -3.47 -2.67 -1.53
N LEU A 55 -2.81 -3.66 -0.91
CA LEU A 55 -2.55 -4.95 -1.53
C LEU A 55 -3.85 -5.74 -1.74
N GLU A 56 -4.78 -5.72 -0.78
CA GLU A 56 -6.10 -6.35 -0.95
C GLU A 56 -6.88 -5.76 -2.13
N LYS A 57 -6.83 -4.43 -2.33
CA LYS A 57 -7.55 -3.74 -3.41
C LYS A 57 -6.92 -3.96 -4.80
N TYR A 58 -5.59 -3.87 -4.90
CA TYR A 58 -4.90 -3.81 -6.20
C TYR A 58 -4.11 -5.08 -6.56
N PHE A 59 -3.92 -5.98 -5.60
CA PHE A 59 -3.26 -7.28 -5.78
C PHE A 59 -4.17 -8.42 -5.31
N PRO A 60 -5.27 -8.70 -6.02
CA PRO A 60 -6.11 -9.86 -5.72
C PRO A 60 -5.33 -11.16 -5.94
N ASP A 61 -5.86 -12.27 -5.42
CA ASP A 61 -5.16 -13.56 -5.43
C ASP A 61 -4.83 -14.06 -6.84
N SER A 62 -5.67 -13.75 -7.84
CA SER A 62 -5.37 -14.03 -9.25
C SER A 62 -4.10 -13.31 -9.73
N ALA A 63 -3.91 -12.04 -9.34
CA ALA A 63 -2.71 -11.27 -9.67
C ALA A 63 -1.48 -11.80 -8.92
N LYS A 64 -1.64 -12.24 -7.66
CA LYS A 64 -0.57 -12.89 -6.89
C LYS A 64 -0.14 -14.20 -7.56
N TYR A 65 -1.08 -15.07 -7.88
CA TYR A 65 -0.81 -16.35 -8.54
C TYR A 65 -0.10 -16.16 -9.89
N ALA A 66 -0.56 -15.21 -10.71
CA ALA A 66 0.09 -14.90 -11.98
C ALA A 66 1.55 -14.44 -11.80
N LYS A 67 1.87 -13.74 -10.70
CA LYS A 67 3.23 -13.32 -10.37
C LYS A 67 4.08 -14.49 -9.87
N GLU A 68 3.52 -15.38 -9.04
CA GLU A 68 4.20 -16.59 -8.57
C GLU A 68 4.58 -17.51 -9.74
N VAL A 69 3.65 -17.78 -10.65
CA VAL A 69 3.92 -18.60 -11.84
C VAL A 69 5.03 -17.98 -12.70
N LYS A 70 5.03 -16.66 -12.88
CA LYS A 70 6.11 -15.97 -13.58
C LYS A 70 7.43 -16.10 -12.83
N PHE A 71 7.44 -15.94 -11.52
CA PHE A 71 8.64 -16.05 -10.70
C PHE A 71 9.27 -17.44 -10.77
N LEU A 72 8.46 -18.51 -10.68
CA LEU A 72 8.93 -19.89 -10.81
C LEU A 72 9.51 -20.22 -12.20
N ARG A 73 9.20 -19.40 -13.21
CA ARG A 73 9.71 -19.56 -14.58
C ARG A 73 10.94 -18.70 -14.87
N LEU A 74 11.36 -17.84 -13.94
CA LEU A 74 12.61 -17.10 -14.04
C LEU A 74 13.75 -18.04 -13.59
N GLN A 75 14.45 -18.65 -14.55
CA GLN A 75 15.78 -19.21 -14.33
C GLN A 75 16.81 -18.10 -14.13
#